data_AF-A0A5N5JR12-F1
#
_entry.id   AF-A0A5N5JR12-F1
#
_cell.length_a   1.000
_cell.length_b   1.000
_cell.length_c   1.000
_cell.angle_alpha   90.00
_cell.angle_beta   90.00
_cell.angle_gamma   90.00
#
_symmetry.space_group_name_H-M   'P 1'
#
loop_
_entity.id
_entity.type
_entity.pdbx_description
1 polymer ?
#
loop_
_entity_poly.entity_id
_entity_poly.type
_entity_poly.pdbx_seq_one_letter_code
_entity_poly.pdbx_strand_id
1 'polypeptide(L)' 'MGFSVGFVAGFVGVLALCHAAYSTTQYKGLLKNTEDDFSGPPFNVVVELIVGLVLCTWAAITVPGIFLSIHPHSDDNR' A
#
# COMPACT_ATOMS: atom_id res chain seq x y z
N MET A 1 20.97 5.52 -11.38
CA MET A 1 20.09 4.44 -10.87
C MET A 1 18.73 5.05 -10.58
N GLY A 2 17.73 4.79 -11.43
CA GLY A 2 16.34 5.15 -11.13
C GLY A 2 15.67 4.02 -10.36
N PHE A 3 14.74 4.36 -9.46
CA PHE A 3 13.91 3.36 -8.80
C PHE A 3 12.96 2.71 -9.82
N SER A 4 12.71 1.40 -9.69
CA SER A 4 11.74 0.71 -10.55
C SER A 4 10.32 1.19 -10.26
N VAL A 5 9.43 1.12 -11.25
CA VAL A 5 8.02 1.55 -11.10
C VAL A 5 7.34 0.81 -9.94
N GLY A 6 7.58 -0.50 -9.80
CA GLY A 6 7.05 -1.30 -8.69
C GLY A 6 7.54 -0.80 -7.33
N PHE A 7 8.82 -0.42 -7.22
CA PHE A 7 9.36 0.13 -5.97
C PHE A 7 8.74 1.48 -5.61
N VAL A 8 8.62 2.39 -6.58
CA VAL A 8 7.98 3.71 -6.37
C VAL A 8 6.50 3.53 -5.99
N ALA A 9 5.78 2.67 -6.70
CA ALA A 9 4.38 2.36 -6.39
C ALA A 9 4.22 1.78 -4.97
N GLY A 10 5.12 0.89 -4.55
CA GLY A 10 5.11 0.35 -3.20
C GLY A 10 5.37 1.39 -2.13
N PHE A 11 6.34 2.29 -2.34
CA PHE A 11 6.61 3.39 -1.42
C PHE A 11 5.41 4.33 -1.28
N VAL A 12 4.79 4.72 -2.40
CA VAL A 12 3.56 5.52 -2.40
C VAL A 12 2.41 4.78 -1.72
N GLY A 13 2.26 3.47 -1.95
CA GLY A 13 1.27 2.63 -1.29
C GLY A 13 1.42 2.61 0.22
N VAL A 14 2.65 2.45 0.73
CA VAL A 14 2.93 2.49 2.17
C VAL A 14 2.59 3.86 2.77
N LEU A 15 2.98 4.95 2.09
CA LEU A 15 2.63 6.30 2.54
C LEU A 15 1.11 6.51 2.59
N ALA A 16 0.37 6.03 1.58
CA ALA A 16 -1.09 6.10 1.57
C ALA A 16 -1.73 5.28 2.71
N LEU A 17 -1.19 4.10 3.01
CA LEU A 17 -1.65 3.31 4.16
C LEU A 17 -1.37 4.02 5.50
N CYS A 18 -0.20 4.63 5.65
CA CYS A 18 0.12 5.44 6.82
C CYS A 18 -0.82 6.66 6.94
N HIS A 19 -1.13 7.31 5.82
CA HIS A 19 -2.04 8.45 5.79
C HIS A 19 -3.46 8.01 6.16
N ALA A 20 -4.00 6.93 5.59
CA ALA A 20 -5.32 6.40 5.94
C ALA A 20 -5.43 6.02 7.43
N ALA A 21 -4.37 5.43 8.01
CA ALA A 21 -4.30 5.11 9.44
C ALA A 21 -4.30 6.37 10.31
N TYR A 22 -3.53 7.39 9.92
CA TYR A 22 -3.51 8.68 10.58
C TYR A 22 -4.88 9.37 10.50
N SER A 23 -5.47 9.47 9.30
CA SER A 23 -6.78 10.09 9.09
C SER A 23 -7.88 9.43 9.90
N THR A 24 -7.89 8.10 10.00
CA THR A 24 -8.85 7.37 10.84
C THR A 24 -8.66 7.72 12.33
N THR A 25 -7.41 7.79 12.79
CA THR A 25 -7.09 8.13 14.19
C THR A 25 -7.48 9.57 14.51
N GLN A 26 -7.16 10.50 13.61
CA GLN A 26 -7.53 11.91 13.73
C GLN A 26 -9.04 12.09 13.74
N TYR A 27 -9.77 11.41 12.84
CA TYR A 27 -11.22 11.46 12.77
C TYR A 27 -11.88 10.99 14.07
N LYS A 28 -11.38 9.90 14.67
CA LYS A 28 -11.83 9.46 16.00
C LYS A 28 -11.57 10.51 17.09
N GLY A 29 -10.44 11.21 17.01
CA GLY A 29 -10.12 12.32 17.91
C GLY A 29 -11.09 13.50 17.76
N LEU A 30 -11.47 13.83 16.53
CA LEU A 30 -12.45 14.88 16.24
C LEU A 30 -13.83 14.52 16.79
N LEU A 31 -14.33 13.30 16.54
CA LEU A 31 -15.61 12.84 17.07
C LEU A 31 -15.66 12.87 18.61
N LYS A 32 -14.56 12.50 19.27
CA LYS A 32 -14.45 12.59 20.73
C LYS A 32 -14.60 14.03 21.23
N ASN A 33 -14.12 15.01 20.47
CA ASN A 33 -14.24 16.43 20.82
C ASN A 33 -15.64 16.99 20.55
N THR A 34 -16.36 16.45 19.57
CA THR A 34 -17.73 16.88 19.23
C THR A 34 -18.80 16.07 19.95
N GLU A 35 -18.40 15.11 20.79
CA GLU A 35 -19.30 14.18 21.50
C GLU A 35 -20.16 13.32 20.55
N ASP A 36 -19.69 13.11 19.32
CA ASP A 36 -20.36 12.30 18.31
C ASP A 36 -19.92 10.82 18.39
N ASP A 37 -20.85 9.91 18.11
CA ASP A 37 -20.57 8.48 18.06
C ASP A 37 -19.82 8.05 16.79
N PHE A 38 -18.82 7.17 16.97
CA PHE A 38 -18.09 6.60 15.84
C PHE A 38 -18.91 5.51 15.14
N SER A 39 -19.46 5.84 13.97
CA SER A 39 -20.15 4.87 13.11
C SER A 39 -19.21 4.16 12.11
N GLY A 40 -17.99 4.67 11.92
CA GLY A 40 -17.02 4.13 10.97
C GLY A 40 -16.12 5.23 10.39
N PRO A 41 -15.02 4.85 9.69
CA PRO A 41 -14.18 5.81 9.01
C PRO A 41 -14.92 6.44 7.83
N PRO A 42 -14.60 7.69 7.45
CA PRO A 42 -15.24 8.32 6.30
C PRO A 42 -14.88 7.60 5.00
N PHE A 43 -15.81 7.60 4.02
CA PHE A 43 -15.68 6.80 2.79
C PHE A 43 -14.40 7.08 2.00
N ASN A 44 -13.93 8.33 1.97
CA ASN A 44 -12.68 8.68 1.30
C ASN A 44 -11.46 7.96 1.91
N VAL A 45 -11.41 7.80 3.24
CA VAL A 45 -10.34 7.08 3.92
C VAL A 45 -10.38 5.58 3.59
N VAL A 46 -11.58 5.02 3.42
CA VAL A 46 -11.74 3.62 2.96
C VAL A 46 -11.20 3.46 1.55
N VAL A 47 -11.53 4.38 0.63
CA VAL A 47 -11.01 4.35 -0.74
C VAL A 47 -9.48 4.49 -0.74
N GLU A 48 -8.93 5.42 0.05
CA GLU A 48 -7.49 5.60 0.18
C GLU A 48 -6.77 4.33 0.69
N LEU A 49 -7.33 3.68 1.71
CA LEU A 49 -6.82 2.41 2.25
C LEU A 49 -6.77 1.34 1.16
N ILE A 50 -7.84 1.19 0.37
CA ILE A 50 -7.91 0.18 -0.71
C ILE A 50 -6.89 0.49 -1.81
N VAL A 51 -6.75 1.76 -2.20
CA VAL A 51 -5.74 2.18 -3.18
C VAL A 51 -4.33 1.88 -2.67
N GLY A 52 -4.02 2.25 -1.42
CA GLY A 52 -2.73 1.96 -0.79
C GLY A 52 -2.44 0.46 -0.74
N LEU A 53 -3.43 -0.36 -0.40
CA LEU A 53 -3.31 -1.81 -0.38
C LEU A 53 -3.01 -2.38 -1.76
N VAL A 54 -3.76 -1.99 -2.79
CA VAL A 54 -3.56 -2.45 -4.18
C VAL A 54 -2.16 -2.10 -4.68
N LEU A 55 -1.68 -0.88 -4.39
CA LEU A 55 -0.32 -0.46 -4.76
C LEU A 55 0.75 -1.29 -4.04
N CYS A 56 0.59 -1.55 -2.75
CA CYS A 56 1.50 -2.40 -1.98
C CYS A 56 1.52 -3.83 -2.49
N THR A 57 0.37 -4.43 -2.79
CA THR A 57 0.28 -5.79 -3.35
C THR A 57 0.92 -5.85 -4.73
N TRP A 58 0.67 -4.87 -5.59
CA TRP A 58 1.30 -4.78 -6.90
C TRP A 58 2.84 -4.70 -6.79
N ALA A 59 3.34 -3.86 -5.88
CA ALA A 59 4.77 -3.75 -5.61
C ALA A 59 5.36 -5.07 -5.08
N ALA A 60 4.66 -5.74 -4.16
CA ALA A 60 5.10 -7.02 -3.59
C ALA A 60 5.24 -8.14 -4.64
N ILE A 61 4.45 -8.09 -5.71
CA ILE A 61 4.53 -9.07 -6.81
C ILE A 61 5.60 -8.67 -7.84
N THR A 62 5.79 -7.38 -8.09
CA THR A 62 6.66 -6.90 -9.18
C THR A 62 8.11 -6.61 -8.77
N VAL A 63 8.36 -6.28 -7.50
CA VAL A 63 9.70 -5.93 -6.99
C VAL A 63 10.63 -7.14 -6.82
N PRO A 64 10.20 -8.32 -6.33
CA PRO A 64 11.09 -9.47 -6.13
C PRO A 64 11.75 -10.01 -7.40
N GLY A 65 11.28 -9.59 -8.59
CA GLY A 65 11.82 -10.01 -9.87
C GLY A 65 11.13 -11.23 -10.45
N ILE A 66 11.72 -11.79 -11.50
CA ILE A 66 11.21 -12.96 -12.22
C ILE A 66 11.70 -14.26 -11.58
N PHE A 67 10.89 -15.31 -11.70
CA PHE A 67 11.30 -16.64 -11.31
C PHE A 67 12.41 -17.14 -12.23
N LEU A 68 13.47 -17.70 -11.64
CA LEU A 68 14.53 -18.39 -12.37
C LEU A 68 14.09 -19.82 -12.70
N SER A 69 14.60 -20.34 -13.82
CA SER A 69 14.32 -21.72 -14.22
C SER A 69 15.08 -22.73 -13.35
N ILE A 70 14.43 -23.85 -13.05
CA ILE A 70 15.01 -24.95 -12.26
C ILE A 70 16.06 -25.76 -13.03
N HIS A 71 16.10 -25.63 -14.37
CA HIS A 71 17.10 -26.33 -15.17
C HIS A 71 18.44 -25.56 -15.12
N PRO A 72 19.52 -26.21 -14.67
CA PRO A 72 20.78 -25.53 -14.37
C PRO A 72 21.49 -24.91 -15.58
N HIS A 73 21.08 -25.24 -16.81
CA HIS A 73 21.66 -24.70 -18.06
C HIS A 73 20.64 -23.96 -18.93
N SER A 74 19.52 -23.54 -18.33
CA SER A 74 18.55 -22.70 -19.03
C SER A 74 19.12 -21.30 -19.27
N ASP A 75 18.81 -20.72 -20.43
CA ASP A 75 19.25 -19.36 -20.79
C ASP A 75 18.60 -18.29 -19.90
N ASP A 76 17.45 -18.57 -19.29
CA ASP A 76 16.78 -17.71 -18.29
C ASP A 76 17.55 -17.60 -16.96
N ASN A 77 18.54 -18.49 -16.73
CA ASN A 77 19.34 -18.55 -15.51
C ASN A 77 20.79 -18.04 -15.73
N ARG A 78 21.06 -17.42 -16.89
CA ARG A 78 22.35 -16.82 -17.23
C ARG A 78 22.41 -15.33 -16.92
#